data_AF-A0A7V9QCG6-F1
#
_entry.id   AF-A0A7V9QCG6-F1
#
_cell.length_a   1.000
_cell.length_b   1.000
_cell.length_c   1.000
_cell.angle_alpha   90.00
_cell.angle_beta   90.00
_cell.angle_gamma   90.00
#
_symmetry.space_group_name_H-M   'P 1'
#
loop_
_entity.id
_entity.type
_entity.pdbx_description
1 polymer ?
#
loop_
_entity_poly.entity_id
_entity_poly.type
_entity_poly.pdbx_seq_one_letter_code
_entity_poly.pdbx_strand_id
1 'polypeptide(L)'
;MYLSGYTPEHPYTDEFKESGDVVVRYEGWLAGNREPRWTLVLNPAGSDKPTGLAVAGERLFISYVRSARVEVYDTETTVQEGTLQPGPEVDRRSSWHDVPYPIQAFQSAEGEYIVLAEENARGRILMYRHLTPTIGLETDSYTTDNNRVLPLAITNSLDTDAALSELSWQVGEQAGTEAHTMAVPARTREKTTLSLEGVAPWSTFDVDVTASFEDADAVTTNARLTTDYNPLLRDPLGAAGIAGEDIAAAMAGVPAIDLAASGTVMMEGDSYGGSEDLRARKIISD
;
A
#
# COMPACT_ATOMS: atom_id res chain seq x y z
N MET A 1 -9.18 24.22 -4.34
CA MET A 1 -9.10 25.08 -3.14
C MET A 1 -10.35 24.86 -2.32
N TYR A 2 -10.22 24.77 -1.00
CA TYR A 2 -11.33 24.61 -0.07
C TYR A 2 -11.39 25.81 0.86
N LEU A 3 -12.58 26.32 1.10
CA LEU A 3 -12.84 27.41 2.04
C LEU A 3 -13.98 27.00 2.96
N SER A 4 -13.90 27.39 4.23
CA SER A 4 -15.02 27.35 5.15
C SER A 4 -15.36 28.75 5.65
N GLY A 5 -16.64 28.97 5.94
CA GLY A 5 -17.13 30.28 6.38
C GLY A 5 -18.62 30.27 6.67
N TYR A 6 -19.12 31.46 6.99
CA TYR A 6 -20.53 31.72 7.24
C TYR A 6 -21.14 32.43 6.04
N THR A 7 -22.44 32.24 5.82
CA THR A 7 -23.21 32.95 4.79
C THR A 7 -24.39 33.67 5.43
N PRO A 8 -25.11 34.55 4.72
CA PRO A 8 -26.34 35.14 5.25
C PRO A 8 -27.39 34.09 5.68
N GLU A 9 -27.47 32.96 4.98
CA GLU A 9 -28.37 31.83 5.28
C GLU A 9 -27.87 30.97 6.43
N HIS A 10 -26.55 30.92 6.64
CA HIS A 10 -25.86 30.20 7.71
C HIS A 10 -24.96 31.16 8.50
N PRO A 11 -25.56 32.09 9.27
CA PRO A 11 -24.81 33.18 9.90
C PRO A 11 -23.98 32.70 11.08
N TYR A 12 -22.95 33.48 11.41
CA TYR A 12 -22.18 33.30 12.64
C TYR A 12 -23.07 33.53 13.87
N THR A 13 -23.01 32.62 14.84
CA THR A 13 -23.84 32.65 16.07
C THR A 13 -23.06 32.98 17.34
N ASP A 14 -21.91 33.65 17.24
CA ASP A 14 -21.09 34.09 18.38
C ASP A 14 -20.60 32.94 19.29
N GLU A 15 -20.03 31.91 18.66
CA GLU A 15 -19.43 30.77 19.37
C GLU A 15 -17.90 30.68 19.10
N PHE A 16 -17.21 29.97 19.99
CA PHE A 16 -15.76 30.10 20.22
C PHE A 16 -14.91 29.27 19.26
N LYS A 17 -13.98 29.93 18.55
CA LYS A 17 -12.91 29.33 17.72
C LYS A 17 -13.41 28.34 16.66
N GLU A 18 -14.22 28.84 15.73
CA GLU A 18 -14.94 28.01 14.77
C GLU A 18 -14.49 28.22 13.32
N SER A 19 -14.59 27.15 12.54
CA SER A 19 -14.72 27.24 11.10
C SER A 19 -16.20 27.32 10.75
N GLY A 20 -16.59 28.17 9.81
CA GLY A 20 -18.00 28.35 9.52
C GLY A 20 -18.72 27.12 8.98
N ASP A 21 -20.05 27.13 9.10
CA ASP A 21 -20.94 26.00 8.79
C ASP A 21 -21.07 25.70 7.29
N VAL A 22 -20.44 26.49 6.41
CA VAL A 22 -20.47 26.30 4.97
C VAL A 22 -19.06 26.05 4.45
N VAL A 23 -18.89 24.94 3.73
CA VAL A 23 -17.64 24.58 3.04
C VAL A 23 -17.86 24.68 1.53
N VAL A 24 -16.91 25.28 0.83
CA VAL A 24 -16.96 25.47 -0.63
C VAL A 24 -15.69 24.95 -1.27
N ARG A 25 -15.83 24.17 -2.33
CA ARG A 25 -14.71 23.76 -3.19
C ARG A 25 -14.70 24.60 -4.45
N TYR A 26 -13.52 25.12 -4.79
CA TYR A 26 -13.24 25.77 -6.07
C TYR A 26 -12.18 24.97 -6.84
N GLU A 27 -12.42 24.78 -8.13
CA GLU A 27 -11.47 24.20 -9.08
C GLU A 27 -10.87 25.28 -9.95
N GLY A 28 -9.60 25.14 -10.35
CA GLY A 28 -8.96 26.13 -11.21
C GLY A 28 -8.83 27.52 -10.58
N TRP A 29 -8.84 27.64 -9.25
CA TRP A 29 -8.79 28.94 -8.56
C TRP A 29 -7.57 29.78 -8.99
N LEU A 30 -6.37 29.19 -9.00
CA LEU A 30 -5.16 29.88 -9.45
C LEU A 30 -5.19 30.21 -10.95
N ALA A 31 -5.99 29.51 -11.74
CA ALA A 31 -6.23 29.79 -13.16
C ALA A 31 -7.33 30.85 -13.39
N GLY A 32 -7.92 31.42 -12.32
CA GLY A 32 -8.90 32.49 -12.41
C GLY A 32 -10.36 32.06 -12.27
N ASN A 33 -10.66 30.76 -12.17
CA ASN A 33 -12.02 30.31 -11.94
C ASN A 33 -12.51 30.69 -10.53
N ARG A 34 -13.70 31.27 -10.44
CA ARG A 34 -14.36 31.71 -9.20
C ARG A 34 -15.74 31.07 -9.02
N GLU A 35 -16.10 30.14 -9.90
CA GLU A 35 -17.34 29.37 -9.76
C GLU A 35 -17.07 28.20 -8.80
N PRO A 36 -17.92 28.03 -7.77
CA PRO A 36 -17.79 26.89 -6.87
C PRO A 36 -18.13 25.60 -7.61
N ARG A 37 -17.33 24.57 -7.42
CA ARG A 37 -17.60 23.21 -7.89
C ARG A 37 -18.78 22.59 -7.13
N TRP A 38 -18.85 22.87 -5.83
CA TRP A 38 -19.98 22.58 -4.96
C TRP A 38 -19.90 23.40 -3.67
N THR A 39 -21.02 23.41 -2.95
CA THR A 39 -21.18 23.98 -1.61
C THR A 39 -21.77 22.90 -0.70
N LEU A 40 -21.09 22.64 0.41
CA LEU A 40 -21.53 21.75 1.48
C LEU A 40 -21.98 22.61 2.67
N VAL A 41 -23.21 22.38 3.13
CA VAL A 41 -23.74 22.97 4.36
C VAL A 41 -23.65 21.93 5.46
N LEU A 42 -22.87 22.24 6.49
CA LEU A 42 -22.75 21.45 7.71
C LEU A 42 -23.95 21.74 8.61
N ASN A 43 -24.45 20.71 9.29
CA ASN A 43 -25.60 20.82 10.19
C ASN A 43 -25.17 20.48 11.63
N PRO A 44 -24.34 21.32 12.28
CA PRO A 44 -23.87 21.05 13.63
C PRO A 44 -25.02 20.96 14.64
N ALA A 45 -24.90 20.04 15.58
CA ALA A 45 -25.86 19.89 16.66
C ALA A 45 -25.57 20.88 17.80
N GLY A 46 -26.46 21.86 17.97
CA GLY A 46 -26.37 22.82 19.08
C GLY A 46 -25.07 23.64 19.05
N SER A 47 -24.32 23.62 20.15
CA SER A 47 -23.06 24.37 20.32
C SER A 47 -21.81 23.58 19.92
N ASP A 48 -21.97 22.39 19.31
CA ASP A 48 -20.85 21.61 18.81
C ASP A 48 -20.61 21.95 17.33
N LYS A 49 -19.82 23.00 17.13
CA LYS A 49 -19.59 23.63 15.83
C LYS A 49 -18.33 23.12 15.14
N PRO A 50 -18.23 23.25 13.81
CA PRO A 50 -17.00 22.95 13.09
C PRO A 50 -15.88 23.88 13.55
N THR A 51 -14.66 23.37 13.70
CA THR A 51 -13.48 24.12 14.18
C THR A 51 -12.34 24.13 13.17
N GLY A 52 -12.38 23.21 12.21
CA GLY A 52 -11.34 23.09 11.19
C GLY A 52 -11.66 22.03 10.15
N LEU A 53 -10.89 22.09 9.07
CA LEU A 53 -10.93 21.12 7.99
C LEU A 53 -9.53 20.70 7.58
N ALA A 54 -9.41 19.48 7.08
CA ALA A 54 -8.23 18.99 6.38
C ALA A 54 -8.68 18.23 5.12
N VAL A 55 -7.84 18.21 4.09
CA VAL A 55 -8.12 17.49 2.85
C VAL A 55 -6.93 16.62 2.51
N ALA A 56 -7.19 15.36 2.21
CA ALA A 56 -6.19 14.41 1.71
C ALA A 56 -6.84 13.55 0.63
N GLY A 57 -6.21 13.48 -0.54
CA GLY A 57 -6.75 12.75 -1.69
C GLY A 57 -8.20 13.13 -1.99
N GLU A 58 -9.06 12.13 -1.99
CA GLU A 58 -10.48 12.24 -2.29
C GLU A 58 -11.34 12.47 -1.03
N ARG A 59 -10.73 12.76 0.12
CA ARG A 59 -11.43 12.94 1.40
C ARG A 59 -11.27 14.32 1.99
N LEU A 60 -12.40 14.83 2.48
CA LEU A 60 -12.52 16.04 3.29
C LEU A 60 -12.85 15.63 4.73
N PHE A 61 -12.05 16.11 5.66
CA PHE A 61 -12.20 15.86 7.08
C PHE A 61 -12.65 17.15 7.76
N ILE A 62 -13.73 17.08 8.55
CA ILE A 62 -14.28 18.23 9.30
C ILE A 62 -14.25 17.91 10.79
N SER A 63 -13.48 18.66 11.55
CA SER A 63 -13.41 18.53 13.02
C SER A 63 -14.44 19.40 13.71
N TYR A 64 -14.99 18.90 14.82
CA TYR A 64 -15.94 19.62 15.67
C TYR A 64 -15.38 19.91 17.07
N VAL A 65 -15.72 21.07 17.64
CA VAL A 65 -15.07 21.60 18.84
C VAL A 65 -15.32 20.75 20.09
N ARG A 66 -16.57 20.43 20.46
CA ARG A 66 -16.91 19.87 21.77
C ARG A 66 -16.92 18.36 21.79
N SER A 67 -17.40 17.74 20.72
CA SER A 67 -17.40 16.28 20.59
C SER A 67 -16.03 15.72 20.22
N ALA A 68 -15.13 16.57 19.69
CA ALA A 68 -13.88 16.16 19.07
C ALA A 68 -14.04 15.02 18.06
N ARG A 69 -15.22 14.92 17.43
CA ARG A 69 -15.42 14.05 16.29
C ARG A 69 -14.81 14.69 15.05
N VAL A 70 -14.39 13.84 14.12
CA VAL A 70 -14.01 14.26 12.78
C VAL A 70 -14.95 13.57 11.80
N GLU A 71 -15.77 14.33 11.10
CA GLU A 71 -16.63 13.81 10.04
C GLU A 71 -15.81 13.66 8.75
N VAL A 72 -16.08 12.59 8.01
CA VAL A 72 -15.39 12.28 6.74
C VAL A 72 -16.38 12.39 5.60
N TYR A 73 -15.99 13.16 4.58
CA TYR A 73 -16.78 13.41 3.38
C TYR A 73 -16.00 13.04 2.14
N ASP A 74 -16.71 12.50 1.15
CA ASP A 74 -16.18 12.36 -0.20
C ASP A 74 -16.11 13.73 -0.89
N THR A 75 -14.94 14.04 -1.46
CA THR A 75 -14.68 15.38 -2.03
C THR A 75 -15.39 15.65 -3.35
N GLU A 76 -15.89 14.64 -4.06
CA GLU A 76 -16.59 14.79 -5.33
C GLU A 76 -18.10 14.92 -5.15
N THR A 77 -18.66 14.10 -4.26
CA THR A 77 -20.09 13.93 -4.06
C THR A 77 -20.64 14.66 -2.85
N THR A 78 -19.78 15.09 -1.92
CA THR A 78 -20.14 15.68 -0.62
C THR A 78 -20.92 14.76 0.31
N VAL A 79 -20.96 13.46 0.01
CA VAL A 79 -21.60 12.45 0.87
C VAL A 79 -20.72 12.22 2.10
N GLN A 80 -21.34 12.23 3.29
CA GLN A 80 -20.65 11.85 4.52
C GLN A 80 -20.48 10.32 4.55
N GLU A 81 -19.23 9.86 4.61
CA GLU A 81 -18.87 8.44 4.59
C GLU A 81 -18.62 7.88 5.99
N GLY A 82 -18.38 8.74 6.97
CA GLY A 82 -18.10 8.28 8.32
C GLY A 82 -17.85 9.37 9.34
N THR A 83 -17.51 8.92 10.53
CA THR A 83 -17.10 9.76 11.65
C THR A 83 -15.99 9.06 12.42
N LEU A 84 -14.88 9.77 12.63
CA LEU A 84 -13.78 9.34 13.47
C LEU A 84 -14.02 9.86 14.89
N GLN A 85 -13.95 8.95 15.85
CA GLN A 85 -14.09 9.24 17.28
C GLN A 85 -13.03 8.50 18.08
N PRO A 86 -12.66 9.00 19.26
CA PRO A 86 -11.75 8.31 20.17
C PRO A 86 -12.18 6.86 20.41
N GLY A 87 -11.28 5.92 20.12
CA GLY A 87 -11.50 4.48 20.31
C GLY A 87 -11.19 4.01 21.75
N PRO A 88 -11.35 2.70 22.02
CA PRO A 88 -10.98 2.09 23.30
C PRO A 88 -9.54 2.33 23.74
N GLU A 89 -8.62 2.54 22.79
CA GLU A 89 -7.19 2.76 23.00
C GLU A 89 -6.91 4.03 23.83
N VAL A 90 -7.88 4.95 23.86
CA VAL A 90 -7.83 6.21 24.61
C VAL A 90 -9.04 6.38 25.53
N ASP A 91 -9.59 5.28 26.05
CA ASP A 91 -10.78 5.24 26.92
C ASP A 91 -12.03 5.89 26.29
N ARG A 92 -12.11 5.92 24.95
CA ARG A 92 -13.15 6.63 24.20
C ARG A 92 -13.28 8.11 24.59
N ARG A 93 -12.16 8.76 24.87
CA ARG A 93 -12.11 10.16 25.32
C ARG A 93 -11.18 11.00 24.44
N SER A 94 -11.63 12.22 24.15
CA SER A 94 -10.80 13.33 23.69
C SER A 94 -11.16 14.59 24.48
N SER A 95 -10.37 15.64 24.33
CA SER A 95 -10.72 16.99 24.78
C SER A 95 -11.50 17.73 23.70
N TRP A 96 -11.63 19.04 23.82
CA TRP A 96 -12.10 19.85 22.69
C TRP A 96 -11.01 19.98 21.62
N HIS A 97 -11.46 20.18 20.38
CA HIS A 97 -10.63 20.67 19.28
C HIS A 97 -10.74 22.20 19.25
N ASP A 98 -9.91 22.87 20.04
CA ASP A 98 -10.05 24.29 20.35
C ASP A 98 -8.80 25.10 20.01
N VAL A 99 -7.96 24.63 19.09
CA VAL A 99 -6.92 25.43 18.43
C VAL A 99 -7.21 25.63 16.94
N PRO A 100 -6.63 26.68 16.31
CA PRO A 100 -6.68 26.83 14.87
C PRO A 100 -6.06 25.62 14.18
N TYR A 101 -6.72 25.10 13.14
CA TYR A 101 -6.28 23.93 12.39
C TYR A 101 -6.03 22.70 13.30
N PRO A 102 -7.05 22.27 14.07
CA PRO A 102 -6.87 21.22 15.08
C PRO A 102 -6.69 19.83 14.47
N ILE A 103 -6.84 19.71 13.14
CA ILE A 103 -6.62 18.47 12.41
C ILE A 103 -5.68 18.64 11.22
N GLN A 104 -4.95 17.57 10.92
CA GLN A 104 -4.18 17.39 9.68
C GLN A 104 -4.50 16.01 9.11
N ALA A 105 -4.51 15.89 7.78
CA ALA A 105 -4.80 14.64 7.11
C ALA A 105 -3.75 14.34 6.04
N PHE A 106 -3.42 13.06 5.90
CA PHE A 106 -2.48 12.54 4.92
C PHE A 106 -3.09 11.29 4.28
N GLN A 107 -2.75 11.03 3.02
CA GLN A 107 -3.09 9.79 2.33
C GLN A 107 -1.80 9.00 2.14
N SER A 108 -1.80 7.71 2.50
CA SER A 108 -0.71 6.79 2.21
C SER A 108 -0.75 6.35 0.74
N ALA A 109 0.32 5.70 0.26
CA ALA A 109 0.34 5.18 -1.11
C ALA A 109 -0.70 4.06 -1.31
N GLU A 110 -1.05 3.37 -0.24
CA GLU A 110 -2.00 2.26 -0.18
C GLU A 110 -3.46 2.73 -0.01
N GLY A 111 -3.73 4.04 -0.08
CA GLY A 111 -5.08 4.59 -0.02
C GLY A 111 -5.67 4.73 1.39
N GLU A 112 -4.87 4.46 2.43
CA GLU A 112 -5.25 4.74 3.82
C GLU A 112 -5.12 6.23 4.13
N TYR A 113 -6.07 6.80 4.87
CA TYR A 113 -5.97 8.16 5.39
C TYR A 113 -5.55 8.17 6.85
N ILE A 114 -4.49 8.92 7.14
CA ILE A 114 -4.03 9.20 8.49
C ILE A 114 -4.50 10.60 8.88
N VAL A 115 -5.29 10.69 9.94
CA VAL A 115 -5.79 11.96 10.48
C VAL A 115 -5.22 12.19 11.86
N LEU A 116 -4.44 13.26 12.00
CA LEU A 116 -3.92 13.73 13.27
C LEU A 116 -4.88 14.75 13.83
N ALA A 117 -5.29 14.59 15.09
CA ALA A 117 -6.21 15.49 15.77
C ALA A 117 -5.66 15.92 17.12
N GLU A 118 -5.86 17.19 17.45
CA GLU A 118 -5.54 17.77 18.74
C GLU A 118 -6.18 16.99 19.89
N GLU A 119 -5.43 16.81 20.98
CA GLU A 119 -5.99 16.45 22.28
C GLU A 119 -5.34 17.30 23.39
N ASN A 120 -5.79 18.56 23.46
CA ASN A 120 -5.28 19.59 24.34
C ASN A 120 -5.30 19.19 25.82
N ALA A 121 -6.45 18.69 26.33
CA ALA A 121 -6.62 18.51 27.77
C ALA A 121 -5.69 17.44 28.38
N ARG A 122 -5.12 16.55 27.57
CA ARG A 122 -4.12 15.58 28.06
C ARG A 122 -2.80 15.67 27.30
N GLY A 123 -2.58 16.73 26.53
CA GLY A 123 -1.31 17.06 25.89
C GLY A 123 -0.84 16.01 24.88
N ARG A 124 -1.76 15.49 24.06
CA ARG A 124 -1.48 14.44 23.07
C ARG A 124 -2.03 14.82 21.69
N ILE A 125 -1.65 14.03 20.70
CA ILE A 125 -2.25 14.02 19.36
C ILE A 125 -2.88 12.65 19.17
N LEU A 126 -4.16 12.63 18.79
CA LEU A 126 -4.83 11.40 18.37
C LEU A 126 -4.50 11.14 16.91
N MET A 127 -4.21 9.88 16.59
CA MET A 127 -4.03 9.43 15.22
C MET A 127 -5.17 8.48 14.87
N TYR A 128 -5.99 8.91 13.92
CA TYR A 128 -7.01 8.07 13.33
C TYR A 128 -6.53 7.48 12.02
N ARG A 129 -6.97 6.24 11.78
CA ARG A 129 -6.79 5.52 10.53
C ARG A 129 -8.17 5.41 9.89
N HIS A 130 -8.36 6.03 8.73
CA HIS A 130 -9.58 5.92 7.96
C HIS A 130 -9.25 5.19 6.66
N LEU A 131 -9.81 3.99 6.51
CA LEU A 131 -9.70 3.22 5.28
C LEU A 131 -10.84 3.62 4.36
N THR A 132 -10.53 3.88 3.09
CA THR A 132 -11.54 3.82 2.04
C THR A 132 -12.00 2.37 1.96
N PRO A 133 -13.29 2.06 2.20
CA PRO A 133 -13.79 0.70 2.01
C PRO A 133 -13.51 0.27 0.57
N THR A 134 -12.63 -0.70 0.44
CA THR A 134 -12.10 -1.23 -0.81
C THR A 134 -11.80 -2.71 -0.63
N ILE A 135 -11.72 -3.40 -1.76
CA ILE A 135 -11.03 -4.69 -1.79
C ILE A 135 -9.58 -4.41 -2.19
N GLY A 136 -8.64 -4.90 -1.40
CA GLY A 136 -7.21 -4.87 -1.70
C GLY A 136 -6.73 -6.24 -2.17
N LEU A 137 -5.77 -6.24 -3.10
CA LEU A 137 -5.06 -7.44 -3.53
C LEU A 137 -3.55 -7.22 -3.40
N GLU A 138 -2.90 -8.12 -2.68
CA GLU A 138 -1.46 -8.06 -2.40
C GLU A 138 -0.80 -9.37 -2.76
N THR A 139 0.43 -9.26 -3.26
CA THR A 139 1.35 -10.39 -3.41
C THR A 139 2.79 -9.91 -3.30
N ASP A 140 3.65 -10.75 -2.75
CA ASP A 140 5.07 -10.45 -2.55
C ASP A 140 5.91 -11.04 -3.69
N SER A 141 7.17 -10.58 -3.80
CA SER A 141 8.14 -11.28 -4.65
C SER A 141 8.29 -12.71 -4.18
N TYR A 142 8.02 -13.67 -5.07
CA TYR A 142 7.92 -15.08 -4.70
C TYR A 142 8.89 -15.94 -5.49
N THR A 143 9.41 -16.97 -4.81
CA THR A 143 10.29 -18.00 -5.37
C THR A 143 9.61 -19.35 -5.20
N THR A 144 9.44 -20.09 -6.28
CA THR A 144 8.77 -21.39 -6.26
C THR A 144 9.80 -22.53 -6.25
N ASP A 145 9.77 -23.42 -5.25
CA ASP A 145 10.57 -24.65 -5.24
C ASP A 145 9.78 -25.79 -5.95
N ASN A 146 9.64 -25.68 -7.28
CA ASN A 146 8.76 -26.50 -8.14
C ASN A 146 7.24 -26.37 -7.89
N ASN A 147 6.81 -25.88 -6.73
CA ASN A 147 5.40 -25.64 -6.44
C ASN A 147 5.00 -24.28 -7.03
N ARG A 148 4.59 -24.27 -8.30
CA ARG A 148 4.29 -23.09 -9.13
C ARG A 148 2.99 -22.40 -8.71
N VAL A 149 2.96 -21.91 -7.48
CA VAL A 149 1.83 -21.19 -6.90
C VAL A 149 2.27 -19.81 -6.45
N LEU A 150 1.50 -18.79 -6.77
CA LEU A 150 1.71 -17.43 -6.29
C LEU A 150 0.78 -17.19 -5.09
N PRO A 151 1.29 -16.95 -3.87
CA PRO A 151 0.45 -16.60 -2.75
C PRO A 151 -0.15 -15.21 -2.94
N LEU A 152 -1.45 -15.11 -2.72
CA LEU A 152 -2.22 -13.88 -2.79
C LEU A 152 -2.87 -13.62 -1.42
N ALA A 153 -2.91 -12.35 -1.02
CA ALA A 153 -3.71 -11.89 0.10
C ALA A 153 -4.78 -10.91 -0.40
N ILE A 154 -6.03 -11.19 -0.07
CA ILE A 154 -7.18 -10.35 -0.41
C ILE A 154 -7.70 -9.73 0.88
N THR A 155 -7.74 -8.40 0.93
CA THR A 155 -8.26 -7.66 2.08
C THR A 155 -9.62 -7.10 1.71
N ASN A 156 -10.68 -7.54 2.37
CA ASN A 156 -12.00 -6.92 2.22
C ASN A 156 -12.20 -5.92 3.35
N SER A 157 -12.13 -4.62 3.03
CA SER A 157 -12.43 -3.55 3.98
C SER A 157 -13.85 -3.01 3.86
N LEU A 158 -14.72 -3.65 3.07
CA LEU A 158 -16.16 -3.35 3.00
C LEU A 158 -16.89 -3.81 4.27
N ASP A 159 -18.10 -3.28 4.47
CA ASP A 159 -19.04 -3.73 5.51
C ASP A 159 -19.90 -4.92 5.07
N THR A 160 -19.68 -5.39 3.85
CA THR A 160 -20.36 -6.54 3.25
C THR A 160 -19.34 -7.57 2.80
N ASP A 161 -19.76 -8.83 2.76
CA ASP A 161 -18.97 -9.89 2.15
C ASP A 161 -18.79 -9.60 0.66
N ALA A 162 -17.68 -10.06 0.10
CA ALA A 162 -17.39 -9.99 -1.31
C ALA A 162 -17.15 -11.41 -1.85
N ALA A 163 -17.75 -11.77 -2.97
CA ALA A 163 -17.55 -13.06 -3.61
C ALA A 163 -16.48 -12.97 -4.70
N LEU A 164 -15.29 -13.53 -4.44
CA LEU A 164 -14.27 -13.72 -5.47
C LEU A 164 -14.76 -14.78 -6.47
N SER A 165 -14.86 -14.38 -7.73
CA SER A 165 -15.36 -15.22 -8.83
C SER A 165 -14.25 -15.69 -9.77
N GLU A 166 -13.18 -14.92 -9.90
CA GLU A 166 -12.14 -15.17 -10.90
C GLU A 166 -10.82 -14.51 -10.51
N LEU A 167 -9.72 -15.20 -10.81
CA LEU A 167 -8.38 -14.63 -10.86
C LEU A 167 -7.87 -14.69 -12.29
N SER A 168 -7.51 -13.55 -12.88
CA SER A 168 -6.80 -13.49 -14.16
C SER A 168 -5.37 -13.01 -13.94
N TRP A 169 -4.46 -13.46 -14.80
CA TRP A 169 -3.05 -13.16 -14.65
C TRP A 169 -2.33 -13.04 -15.99
N GLN A 170 -1.23 -12.29 -15.97
CA GLN A 170 -0.30 -12.16 -17.07
C GLN A 170 1.14 -12.27 -16.55
N VAL A 171 1.94 -13.15 -17.16
CA VAL A 171 3.35 -13.41 -16.86
C VAL A 171 4.12 -13.37 -18.17
N GLY A 172 4.77 -12.24 -18.48
CA GLY A 172 5.38 -12.03 -19.80
C GLY A 172 4.35 -12.12 -20.93
N GLU A 173 4.55 -13.06 -21.86
CA GLU A 173 3.61 -13.32 -22.97
C GLU A 173 2.52 -14.34 -22.62
N GLN A 174 2.60 -15.00 -21.46
CA GLN A 174 1.60 -15.96 -21.01
C GLN A 174 0.51 -15.24 -20.21
N ALA A 175 -0.73 -15.67 -20.38
CA ALA A 175 -1.85 -15.20 -19.60
C ALA A 175 -2.80 -16.36 -19.31
N GLY A 176 -3.56 -16.25 -18.24
CA GLY A 176 -4.51 -17.26 -17.84
C GLY A 176 -5.59 -16.72 -16.93
N THR A 177 -6.59 -17.55 -16.72
CA THR A 177 -7.75 -17.26 -15.89
C THR A 177 -8.11 -18.50 -15.09
N GLU A 178 -8.34 -18.34 -13.80
CA GLU A 178 -8.76 -19.39 -12.88
C GLU A 178 -10.08 -18.97 -12.23
N ALA A 179 -11.14 -19.75 -12.49
CA ALA A 179 -12.41 -19.55 -11.80
C ALA A 179 -12.22 -19.85 -10.31
N HIS A 180 -12.73 -18.97 -9.47
CA HIS A 180 -12.62 -19.09 -8.03
C HIS A 180 -14.01 -18.99 -7.41
N THR A 181 -14.24 -19.66 -6.28
CA THR A 181 -15.48 -19.50 -5.52
C THR A 181 -15.09 -19.36 -4.06
N MET A 182 -14.79 -18.12 -3.68
CA MET A 182 -14.35 -17.80 -2.32
C MET A 182 -15.09 -16.56 -1.83
N ALA A 183 -15.80 -16.70 -0.71
CA ALA A 183 -16.28 -15.55 0.03
C ALA A 183 -15.11 -14.91 0.77
N VAL A 184 -15.01 -13.59 0.68
CA VAL A 184 -14.11 -12.76 1.47
C VAL A 184 -14.98 -11.97 2.43
N PRO A 185 -15.14 -12.43 3.69
CA PRO A 185 -16.06 -11.80 4.62
C PRO A 185 -15.74 -10.32 4.86
N ALA A 186 -16.77 -9.55 5.24
CA ALA A 186 -16.60 -8.15 5.60
C ALA A 186 -15.50 -7.97 6.66
N ARG A 187 -14.63 -6.97 6.46
CA ARG A 187 -13.55 -6.60 7.39
C ARG A 187 -12.55 -7.72 7.69
N THR A 188 -12.30 -8.63 6.74
CA THR A 188 -11.28 -9.68 6.88
C THR A 188 -10.16 -9.58 5.86
N ARG A 189 -9.13 -10.41 6.08
CA ARG A 189 -8.04 -10.64 5.13
C ARG A 189 -7.94 -12.14 4.91
N GLU A 190 -8.24 -12.56 3.70
CA GLU A 190 -8.18 -13.96 3.28
C GLU A 190 -6.92 -14.22 2.45
N LYS A 191 -6.47 -15.47 2.45
CA LYS A 191 -5.34 -15.91 1.63
C LYS A 191 -5.83 -16.91 0.61
N THR A 192 -5.33 -16.78 -0.62
CA THR A 192 -5.50 -17.79 -1.65
C THR A 192 -4.18 -17.96 -2.42
N THR A 193 -4.18 -18.88 -3.37
CA THR A 193 -3.04 -19.12 -4.25
C THR A 193 -3.51 -19.13 -5.68
N LEU A 194 -2.69 -18.57 -6.57
CA LEU A 194 -2.89 -18.67 -8.00
C LEU A 194 -1.97 -19.74 -8.58
N SER A 195 -2.52 -20.66 -9.39
CA SER A 195 -1.70 -21.63 -10.11
C SER A 195 -0.99 -20.98 -11.29
N LEU A 196 0.32 -21.17 -11.36
CA LEU A 196 1.21 -20.73 -12.44
C LEU A 196 1.76 -21.93 -13.23
N GLU A 197 0.96 -22.98 -13.37
CA GLU A 197 1.29 -24.11 -14.25
C GLU A 197 1.56 -23.61 -15.68
N GLY A 198 2.61 -24.17 -16.30
CA GLY A 198 3.03 -23.76 -17.65
C GLY A 198 4.00 -22.57 -17.72
N VAL A 199 4.22 -21.83 -16.63
CA VAL A 199 5.24 -20.76 -16.60
C VAL A 199 6.65 -21.35 -16.72
N ALA A 200 7.48 -20.78 -17.59
CA ALA A 200 8.82 -21.32 -17.84
C ALA A 200 9.69 -21.27 -16.56
N PRO A 201 10.47 -22.33 -16.27
CA PRO A 201 11.39 -22.35 -15.15
C PRO A 201 12.60 -21.43 -15.37
N TRP A 202 13.37 -21.15 -14.31
CA TRP A 202 14.66 -20.45 -14.35
C TRP A 202 14.60 -19.01 -14.87
N SER A 203 13.47 -18.33 -14.69
CA SER A 203 13.23 -17.02 -15.28
C SER A 203 12.61 -16.06 -14.27
N THR A 204 12.87 -14.77 -14.45
CA THR A 204 12.24 -13.71 -13.66
C THR A 204 11.25 -12.96 -14.52
N PHE A 205 10.02 -12.81 -14.03
CA PHE A 205 8.93 -12.14 -14.72
C PHE A 205 8.28 -11.10 -13.81
N ASP A 206 7.78 -10.02 -14.41
CA ASP A 206 6.73 -9.23 -13.79
C ASP A 206 5.40 -9.96 -14.01
N VAL A 207 4.58 -9.99 -12.97
CA VAL A 207 3.30 -10.70 -12.93
C VAL A 207 2.23 -9.72 -12.54
N ASP A 208 1.26 -9.52 -13.44
CA ASP A 208 0.04 -8.78 -13.14
C ASP A 208 -1.05 -9.78 -12.78
N VAL A 209 -1.76 -9.54 -11.68
CA VAL A 209 -2.87 -10.37 -11.21
C VAL A 209 -4.08 -9.49 -10.98
N THR A 210 -5.22 -9.87 -11.54
CA THR A 210 -6.51 -9.21 -11.34
C THR A 210 -7.50 -10.16 -10.68
N ALA A 211 -8.06 -9.75 -9.55
CA ALA A 211 -9.13 -10.44 -8.85
C ALA A 211 -10.48 -9.79 -9.19
N SER A 212 -11.41 -10.59 -9.70
CA SER A 212 -12.76 -10.16 -10.07
C SER A 212 -13.79 -10.66 -9.07
N PHE A 213 -14.73 -9.79 -8.70
CA PHE A 213 -15.76 -10.07 -7.70
C PHE A 213 -17.15 -9.98 -8.31
N GLU A 214 -18.11 -10.74 -7.77
CA GLU A 214 -19.51 -10.66 -8.22
C GLU A 214 -20.17 -9.34 -7.77
N ASP A 215 -19.83 -8.89 -6.56
CA ASP A 215 -20.50 -7.79 -5.86
C ASP A 215 -19.59 -6.58 -5.59
N ALA A 216 -18.41 -6.54 -6.22
CA ALA A 216 -17.43 -5.48 -6.02
C ALA A 216 -16.57 -5.27 -7.27
N ASP A 217 -15.90 -4.12 -7.33
CA ASP A 217 -14.98 -3.81 -8.42
C ASP A 217 -13.78 -4.76 -8.43
N ALA A 218 -13.31 -5.09 -9.64
CA ALA A 218 -12.09 -5.88 -9.80
C ALA A 218 -10.86 -5.08 -9.36
N VAL A 219 -9.89 -5.77 -8.77
CA VAL A 219 -8.65 -5.14 -8.30
C VAL A 219 -7.42 -5.85 -8.86
N THR A 220 -6.42 -5.04 -9.22
CA THR A 220 -5.18 -5.51 -9.86
C THR A 220 -3.99 -5.22 -8.96
N THR A 221 -3.03 -6.15 -8.94
CA THR A 221 -1.73 -5.98 -8.29
C THR A 221 -0.62 -6.49 -9.21
N ASN A 222 0.60 -6.05 -8.97
CA ASN A 222 1.78 -6.51 -9.71
C ASN A 222 2.85 -7.02 -8.75
N ALA A 223 3.56 -8.08 -9.13
CA ALA A 223 4.69 -8.62 -8.38
C ALA A 223 5.79 -9.11 -9.31
N ARG A 224 6.94 -9.45 -8.71
CA ARG A 224 8.06 -10.04 -9.43
C ARG A 224 8.20 -11.51 -9.04
N LEU A 225 8.02 -12.40 -10.00
CA LEU A 225 8.15 -13.84 -9.83
C LEU A 225 9.52 -14.30 -10.30
N THR A 226 10.20 -15.13 -9.52
CA THR A 226 11.39 -15.87 -9.98
C THR A 226 11.12 -17.36 -9.91
N THR A 227 11.00 -18.00 -11.07
CA THR A 227 10.72 -19.43 -11.18
C THR A 227 12.00 -20.24 -11.06
N ASP A 228 11.92 -21.34 -10.32
CA ASP A 228 13.00 -22.29 -10.03
C ASP A 228 14.30 -21.59 -9.62
N TYR A 229 14.39 -21.34 -8.33
CA TYR A 229 15.61 -20.93 -7.69
C TYR A 229 16.46 -22.17 -7.44
N ASN A 230 17.71 -22.18 -7.90
CA ASN A 230 18.65 -23.23 -7.51
C ASN A 230 19.20 -22.82 -6.14
N PRO A 231 18.81 -23.48 -5.03
CA PRO A 231 19.39 -23.16 -3.72
C PRO A 231 20.90 -23.35 -3.72
N LEU A 232 21.46 -24.18 -4.60
CA LEU A 232 22.91 -24.39 -4.75
C LEU A 232 23.66 -23.18 -5.35
N LEU A 233 22.96 -22.21 -5.97
CA LEU A 233 23.60 -21.01 -6.53
C LEU A 233 23.72 -19.86 -5.53
N ARG A 234 22.89 -19.82 -4.48
CA ARG A 234 23.05 -18.89 -3.35
C ARG A 234 23.79 -19.48 -2.17
N ASP A 235 24.02 -20.78 -2.20
CA ASP A 235 24.89 -21.46 -1.25
C ASP A 235 26.16 -21.95 -1.96
N PRO A 236 27.06 -21.05 -2.41
CA PRO A 236 28.36 -21.50 -2.92
C PRO A 236 29.17 -22.24 -1.85
N LEU A 237 28.73 -22.23 -0.59
CA LEU A 237 29.34 -22.90 0.54
C LEU A 237 28.26 -23.30 1.54
N GLY A 238 27.40 -24.24 1.14
CA GLY A 238 26.56 -24.91 2.11
C GLY A 238 27.43 -25.51 3.19
N ALA A 239 27.37 -24.88 4.37
CA ALA A 239 27.92 -25.38 5.62
C ALA A 239 27.21 -26.68 6.09
N ALA A 240 26.68 -27.46 5.15
CA ALA A 240 26.32 -28.85 5.32
C ALA A 240 27.58 -29.71 5.13
N GLY A 241 28.42 -29.74 6.16
CA GLY A 241 29.05 -31.01 6.54
C GLY A 241 30.17 -31.58 5.66
N ILE A 242 31.04 -30.75 5.05
CA ILE A 242 32.43 -31.19 4.83
C ILE A 242 33.30 -30.75 6.02
N ALA A 243 32.81 -31.03 7.23
CA ALA A 243 33.61 -31.09 8.45
C ALA A 243 33.87 -32.57 8.76
N GLY A 244 34.45 -33.27 7.80
CA GLY A 244 34.78 -34.69 7.89
C GLY A 244 35.99 -34.94 7.02
N GLU A 245 37.15 -34.96 7.68
CA GLU A 245 38.45 -35.52 7.30
C GLU A 245 38.64 -36.10 5.88
N ASP A 246 38.37 -35.39 4.78
CA ASP A 246 39.04 -35.72 3.51
C ASP A 246 39.02 -34.71 2.36
N ILE A 247 38.88 -33.41 2.64
CA ILE A 247 39.17 -32.39 1.61
C ILE A 247 40.62 -32.52 1.14
N ALA A 248 41.54 -32.86 2.05
CA ALA A 248 42.96 -33.02 1.73
C ALA A 248 43.23 -34.19 0.77
N ALA A 249 42.59 -35.36 0.91
CA ALA A 249 42.78 -36.43 -0.09
C ALA A 249 41.92 -36.24 -1.34
N ALA A 250 40.75 -35.61 -1.25
CA ALA A 250 39.97 -35.24 -2.44
C ALA A 250 40.71 -34.20 -3.32
N MET A 251 41.54 -33.34 -2.70
CA MET A 251 42.40 -32.38 -3.39
C MET A 251 43.79 -32.94 -3.72
N ALA A 252 44.16 -34.14 -3.23
CA ALA A 252 45.45 -34.77 -3.51
C ALA A 252 45.51 -35.25 -4.96
N GLY A 253 46.05 -34.39 -5.83
CA GLY A 253 46.19 -34.66 -7.27
C GLY A 253 45.46 -33.65 -8.16
N VAL A 254 44.67 -32.75 -7.58
CA VAL A 254 44.19 -31.57 -8.31
C VAL A 254 45.35 -30.57 -8.35
N PRO A 255 45.94 -30.28 -9.53
CA PRO A 255 47.01 -29.30 -9.61
C PRO A 255 46.48 -27.94 -9.13
N ALA A 256 47.25 -27.29 -8.26
CA ALA A 256 46.93 -25.94 -7.81
C ALA A 256 46.81 -25.03 -9.03
N ILE A 257 45.70 -24.29 -9.14
CA ILE A 257 45.57 -23.23 -10.14
C ILE A 257 46.59 -22.15 -9.77
N ASP A 258 47.63 -22.03 -10.59
CA ASP A 258 48.65 -20.98 -10.48
C ASP A 258 48.05 -19.65 -10.98
N LEU A 259 47.48 -18.88 -10.06
CA LEU A 259 46.95 -17.54 -10.33
C LEU A 259 48.04 -16.47 -10.48
N ALA A 260 49.33 -16.82 -10.32
CA ALA A 260 50.44 -15.87 -10.41
C ALA A 260 50.97 -15.68 -11.84
N ALA A 261 50.64 -16.57 -12.78
CA ALA A 261 50.92 -16.38 -14.18
C ALA A 261 49.74 -15.66 -14.86
N SER A 262 50.01 -14.55 -15.54
CA SER A 262 49.03 -13.88 -16.42
C SER A 262 48.52 -14.87 -17.47
N GLY A 263 47.31 -15.37 -17.28
CA GLY A 263 46.63 -16.28 -18.19
C GLY A 263 45.15 -15.98 -18.22
N THR A 264 44.56 -16.03 -19.41
CA THR A 264 43.12 -15.90 -19.61
C THR A 264 42.47 -17.23 -19.31
N VAL A 265 41.58 -17.29 -18.33
CA VAL A 265 40.71 -18.46 -18.13
C VAL A 265 39.65 -18.43 -19.22
N MET A 266 39.80 -19.30 -20.22
CA MET A 266 38.78 -19.53 -21.24
C MET A 266 37.81 -20.58 -20.70
N MET A 267 36.56 -20.18 -20.44
CA MET A 267 35.48 -21.15 -20.28
C MET A 267 35.07 -21.61 -21.68
N GLU A 268 35.29 -22.88 -22.00
CA GLU A 268 34.74 -23.47 -23.22
C GLU A 268 33.23 -23.69 -23.03
N GLY A 269 32.43 -22.88 -23.70
CA GLY A 269 30.98 -23.02 -23.75
C GLY A 269 30.32 -21.76 -24.32
N ASP A 270 29.88 -21.82 -25.58
CA ASP A 270 29.16 -20.76 -26.30
C ASP A 270 27.73 -20.51 -25.75
N SER A 271 27.46 -20.80 -24.47
CA SER A 271 26.11 -20.72 -23.89
C SER A 271 25.98 -19.83 -22.66
N TYR A 272 27.04 -19.15 -22.21
CA TYR A 272 26.93 -18.21 -21.10
C TYR A 272 26.65 -16.77 -21.58
N GLY A 273 25.39 -16.37 -21.57
CA GLY A 273 24.87 -15.06 -22.00
C GLY A 273 25.19 -13.89 -21.06
N GLY A 274 26.41 -13.81 -20.52
CA GLY A 274 26.82 -12.78 -19.55
C GLY A 274 28.29 -12.35 -19.63
N SER A 275 28.99 -12.64 -20.74
CA SER A 275 30.44 -12.40 -20.86
C SER A 275 30.87 -10.92 -20.87
N GLU A 276 29.92 -9.98 -20.97
CA GLU A 276 30.19 -8.53 -20.92
C GLU A 276 30.42 -8.00 -19.48
N ASP A 277 29.90 -8.68 -18.44
CA ASP A 277 29.85 -8.15 -17.06
C ASP A 277 31.10 -8.45 -16.20
N LEU A 278 32.06 -9.25 -16.69
CA LEU A 278 33.26 -9.65 -15.93
C LEU A 278 34.55 -8.96 -16.37
N ARG A 279 34.48 -7.70 -16.83
CA ARG A 279 35.68 -6.87 -17.03
C ARG A 279 36.16 -6.29 -15.70
N ALA A 280 36.84 -7.09 -14.90
CA ALA A 280 37.62 -6.59 -13.76
C ALA A 280 38.77 -5.69 -14.27
N ARG A 281 38.64 -4.37 -14.14
CA ARG A 281 39.75 -3.42 -14.34
C ARG A 281 40.70 -3.52 -13.15
N LYS A 282 41.94 -3.96 -13.40
CA LYS A 282 43.04 -3.85 -12.44
C LYS A 282 43.42 -2.37 -12.29
N ILE A 283 43.15 -1.79 -11.12
CA ILE A 283 43.80 -0.55 -10.67
C ILE A 283 45.13 -0.98 -10.05
N ILE A 284 46.24 -0.56 -10.67
CA ILE A 284 47.56 -0.64 -10.06
C ILE A 284 47.88 0.77 -9.55
N SER A 285 48.13 0.90 -8.24
CA SER A 285 48.84 2.04 -7.66
C SER A 285 50.22 1.56 -7.20
N ASP A 286 51.23 2.39 -7.48
CA ASP A 286 52.68 2.14 -7.35
C ASP A 286 53.16 1.60 -6.00
#